data_AF-A0A972T4J8-F1
#
_entry.id   AF-A0A972T4J8-F1
#
_cell.length_a   1.000
_cell.length_b   1.000
_cell.length_c   1.000
_cell.angle_alpha   90.00
_cell.angle_beta   90.00
_cell.angle_gamma   90.00
#
_symmetry.space_group_name_H-M   'P 1'
#
loop_
_entity.id
_entity.type
_entity.pdbx_description
1 polymer ?
#
loop_
_entity_poly.entity_id
_entity_poly.type
_entity_poly.pdbx_seq_one_letter_code
_entity_poly.pdbx_strand_id
1 'polypeptide(L)'
;MVGVMAGRRGSVDNGTRPGPGNSPEEERRCPLCNGVLRPSTERGRYECMRCRSEARFRDQELLAMRIPGYELRLEELSRRNHELLALIEEEGSRGAARDMRRLRSMHEERQRVLSEYSFFCYFRQFVERWEER
;
A
#
# COMPACT_ATOMS: atom_id res chain seq x y z
N MET A 1 37.93 36.59 -33.06
CA MET A 1 38.61 35.93 -34.19
C MET A 1 38.34 34.43 -34.07
N VAL A 2 37.73 33.87 -35.13
CA VAL A 2 37.72 32.45 -35.59
C VAL A 2 37.47 31.34 -34.53
N GLY A 3 36.48 30.45 -34.65
CA GLY A 3 35.77 30.02 -35.85
C GLY A 3 34.56 29.13 -35.59
N VAL A 4 33.75 29.09 -36.64
CA VAL A 4 32.60 28.26 -36.97
C VAL A 4 32.99 26.78 -37.01
N MET A 5 32.07 25.85 -36.73
CA MET A 5 31.79 24.68 -37.58
C MET A 5 30.44 24.05 -37.25
N ALA A 6 29.65 23.90 -38.31
CA ALA A 6 28.39 23.18 -38.36
C ALA A 6 28.60 21.75 -38.89
N GLY A 7 27.70 20.83 -38.56
CA GLY A 7 27.59 19.51 -39.21
C GLY A 7 26.41 18.72 -38.63
N ARG A 8 25.19 18.88 -39.17
CA ARG A 8 24.54 18.07 -40.24
C ARG A 8 24.25 16.59 -39.89
N ARG A 9 22.94 16.35 -39.76
CA ARG A 9 22.08 15.27 -40.34
C ARG A 9 22.52 13.81 -40.19
N GLY A 10 21.58 13.02 -39.67
CA GLY A 10 21.49 11.58 -39.92
C GLY A 10 20.18 11.01 -39.34
N SER A 11 19.08 11.13 -40.09
CA SER A 11 17.93 10.24 -39.94
C SER A 11 18.38 8.81 -40.21
N VAL A 12 18.05 7.90 -39.32
CA VAL A 12 17.87 6.49 -39.66
C VAL A 12 16.66 6.00 -38.89
N ASP A 13 15.54 5.95 -39.59
CA ASP A 13 14.45 5.03 -39.30
C ASP A 13 15.03 3.62 -39.18
N ASN A 14 14.75 2.94 -38.07
CA ASN A 14 14.68 1.50 -38.12
C ASN A 14 13.54 1.04 -37.22
N GLY A 15 12.44 0.71 -37.89
CA GLY A 15 11.28 0.13 -37.27
C GLY A 15 11.66 -1.17 -36.57
N THR A 16 11.30 -1.26 -35.31
CA THR A 16 11.02 -2.55 -34.69
C THR A 16 9.63 -2.41 -34.10
N ARG A 17 8.62 -2.79 -34.90
CA ARG A 17 7.30 -3.11 -34.37
C ARG A 17 7.50 -4.25 -33.37
N PRO A 18 7.15 -4.12 -32.08
CA PRO A 18 6.87 -5.30 -31.30
C PRO A 18 5.61 -5.91 -31.92
N GLY A 19 5.74 -7.13 -32.45
CA GLY A 19 4.58 -7.93 -32.84
C GLY A 19 3.65 -8.17 -31.65
N PRO A 20 2.43 -8.70 -31.88
CA PRO A 20 1.49 -9.05 -30.82
C PRO A 20 2.02 -10.32 -30.14
N GLY A 21 3.03 -10.16 -29.29
CA GLY A 21 3.60 -11.22 -28.49
C GLY A 21 2.76 -11.39 -27.25
N ASN A 22 1.97 -12.47 -27.21
CA ASN A 22 1.35 -13.08 -26.03
C ASN A 22 1.72 -12.42 -24.71
N SER A 23 0.87 -11.55 -24.18
CA SER A 23 1.07 -10.96 -22.87
C SER A 23 1.19 -12.12 -21.86
N PRO A 24 2.35 -12.31 -21.20
CA PRO A 24 2.36 -13.15 -20.01
C PRO A 24 1.31 -12.52 -19.09
N GLU A 25 0.42 -13.32 -18.51
CA GLU A 25 -0.48 -12.82 -17.47
C GLU A 25 0.39 -12.06 -16.45
N GLU A 26 0.36 -10.73 -16.49
CA GLU A 26 1.18 -9.91 -15.61
C GLU A 26 0.86 -10.35 -14.19
N GLU A 27 1.87 -10.90 -13.51
CA GLU A 27 1.70 -11.52 -12.21
C GLU A 27 1.16 -10.47 -11.22
N ARG A 28 -0.16 -10.51 -10.99
CA ARG A 28 -0.86 -9.49 -10.20
C ARG A 28 -0.38 -9.52 -8.74
N ARG A 29 -0.23 -8.34 -8.16
CA ARG A 29 0.21 -8.16 -6.78
C ARG A 29 -0.93 -7.72 -5.88
N CYS A 30 -0.95 -8.25 -4.67
CA CYS A 30 -1.91 -7.90 -3.64
C CYS A 30 -1.66 -6.45 -3.19
N PRO A 31 -2.67 -5.56 -3.26
CA PRO A 31 -2.52 -4.18 -2.80
C PRO A 31 -2.17 -4.04 -1.32
N LEU A 32 -2.51 -5.04 -0.49
CA LEU A 32 -2.28 -5.00 0.95
C LEU A 32 -0.85 -5.40 1.36
N CYS A 33 -0.29 -6.45 0.75
CA CYS A 33 0.97 -7.04 1.21
C CYS A 33 2.01 -7.29 0.10
N ASN A 34 1.70 -6.86 -1.13
CA ASN A 34 2.49 -7.08 -2.34
C ASN A 34 2.76 -8.57 -2.68
N GLY A 35 2.01 -9.50 -2.06
CA GLY A 35 2.09 -10.93 -2.37
C GLY A 35 1.50 -11.24 -3.74
N VAL A 36 1.90 -12.37 -4.34
CA VAL A 36 1.32 -12.86 -5.60
C VAL A 36 -0.16 -13.17 -5.40
N LEU A 37 -0.99 -12.70 -6.34
CA LEU A 37 -2.40 -13.01 -6.42
C LEU A 37 -2.64 -14.23 -7.32
N ARG A 38 -3.49 -15.15 -6.87
CA ARG A 38 -3.96 -16.27 -7.69
C ARG A 38 -5.40 -16.05 -8.12
N PRO A 39 -5.76 -16.34 -9.37
CA PRO A 39 -7.14 -16.29 -9.81
C PRO A 39 -7.98 -17.31 -9.02
N SER A 40 -9.19 -16.91 -8.65
CA SER A 40 -10.18 -17.78 -8.02
C SER A 40 -11.11 -18.41 -9.08
N THR A 41 -12.11 -19.19 -8.66
CA THR A 41 -13.10 -19.81 -9.55
C THR A 41 -14.01 -18.79 -10.23
N GLU A 42 -14.22 -17.62 -9.60
CA GLU A 42 -14.99 -16.52 -10.17
C GLU A 42 -14.11 -15.60 -11.01
N ARG A 43 -14.54 -15.30 -12.25
CA ARG A 43 -13.80 -14.44 -13.18
C ARG A 43 -13.58 -13.04 -12.57
N GLY A 44 -12.32 -12.59 -12.58
CA GLY A 44 -11.94 -11.27 -12.05
C GLY A 44 -11.75 -11.23 -10.53
N ARG A 45 -11.95 -12.33 -9.81
CA ARG A 45 -11.64 -12.48 -8.38
C ARG A 45 -10.29 -13.15 -8.21
N TYR A 46 -9.50 -12.61 -7.29
CA TYR A 46 -8.16 -13.09 -6.98
C TYR A 46 -7.98 -13.22 -5.47
N GLU A 47 -7.17 -14.19 -5.05
CA GLU A 47 -6.83 -14.43 -3.66
C GLU A 47 -5.32 -14.27 -3.45
N CYS A 48 -4.94 -13.59 -2.37
CA CYS A 48 -3.55 -13.49 -1.97
C CYS A 48 -3.16 -14.65 -1.05
N MET A 49 -2.17 -15.44 -1.45
CA MET A 49 -1.69 -16.57 -0.64
C MET A 49 -0.95 -16.15 0.65
N ARG A 50 -0.53 -14.87 0.76
CA ARG A 50 0.24 -14.35 1.90
C ARG A 50 -0.66 -13.83 3.02
N CYS A 51 -1.58 -12.93 2.70
CA CYS A 51 -2.48 -12.30 3.69
C CYS A 51 -3.93 -12.80 3.61
N ARG A 52 -4.24 -13.72 2.69
CA ARG A 52 -5.59 -14.28 2.45
C ARG A 52 -6.64 -13.23 2.09
N SER A 53 -6.22 -12.04 1.68
CA SER A 53 -7.12 -11.03 1.14
C SER A 53 -7.64 -11.47 -0.21
N GLU A 54 -8.89 -11.14 -0.49
CA GLU A 54 -9.47 -11.34 -1.80
C GLU A 54 -9.67 -9.98 -2.48
N ALA A 55 -9.47 -9.92 -3.79
CA ALA A 55 -9.58 -8.70 -4.56
C ALA A 55 -10.34 -8.97 -5.87
N ARG A 56 -11.23 -8.04 -6.24
CA ARG A 56 -11.89 -8.03 -7.54
C ARG A 56 -11.23 -6.95 -8.40
N PHE A 57 -10.83 -7.31 -9.60
CA PHE A 57 -10.26 -6.38 -10.57
C PHE A 57 -11.08 -6.34 -11.86
N ARG A 58 -11.12 -5.17 -12.49
CA ARG A 58 -11.45 -5.00 -13.90
C ARG A 58 -10.22 -4.44 -14.58
N ASP A 59 -9.63 -5.21 -15.49
CA ASP A 59 -8.33 -4.89 -16.10
C ASP A 59 -7.29 -4.59 -15.01
N GLN A 60 -6.71 -3.40 -14.92
CA GLN A 60 -5.74 -3.07 -13.85
C GLN A 60 -6.37 -2.35 -12.64
N GLU A 61 -7.68 -2.07 -12.65
CA GLU A 61 -8.36 -1.31 -11.60
C GLU A 61 -8.91 -2.23 -10.49
N LEU A 62 -8.62 -1.87 -9.23
CA LEU A 62 -9.20 -2.52 -8.05
C LEU A 62 -10.64 -2.06 -7.86
N LEU A 63 -11.59 -2.99 -7.87
CA LEU A 63 -13.02 -2.68 -7.71
C LEU A 63 -13.48 -2.84 -6.27
N ALA A 64 -13.12 -3.95 -5.64
CA ALA A 64 -13.52 -4.31 -4.28
C ALA A 64 -12.48 -5.24 -3.67
N MET A 65 -12.40 -5.27 -2.34
CA MET A 65 -11.42 -6.07 -1.62
C MET A 65 -12.00 -6.61 -0.32
N ARG A 66 -11.82 -7.90 -0.06
CA ARG A 66 -12.07 -8.50 1.26
C ARG A 66 -10.75 -8.62 2.00
N ILE A 67 -10.61 -7.91 3.11
CA ILE A 67 -9.44 -8.00 3.98
C ILE A 67 -9.85 -8.75 5.27
N PRO A 68 -9.28 -9.94 5.54
CA PRO A 68 -9.60 -10.68 6.76
C PRO A 68 -9.29 -9.87 8.01
N GLY A 69 -10.26 -9.78 8.93
CA GLY A 69 -10.09 -9.07 10.21
C GLY A 69 -9.93 -7.55 10.08
N TYR A 70 -10.37 -6.94 8.97
CA TYR A 70 -10.23 -5.51 8.71
C TYR A 70 -10.72 -4.62 9.87
N GLU A 71 -11.99 -4.77 10.27
CA GLU A 71 -12.58 -3.97 11.35
C GLU A 71 -11.88 -4.20 12.68
N LEU A 72 -11.62 -5.47 13.03
CA LEU A 72 -10.89 -5.83 14.24
C LEU A 72 -9.50 -5.17 14.29
N ARG A 73 -8.79 -5.12 13.15
CA ARG A 73 -7.47 -4.49 13.09
C ARG A 73 -7.56 -2.97 13.23
N LEU A 74 -8.56 -2.33 12.63
CA LEU A 74 -8.80 -0.89 12.82
C LEU A 74 -9.12 -0.55 14.28
N GLU A 75 -9.95 -1.35 14.93
CA GLU A 75 -10.27 -1.20 16.36
C GLU A 75 -9.02 -1.36 17.23
N GLU A 76 -8.20 -2.38 16.96
CA GLU A 76 -6.96 -2.63 17.69
C GLU A 76 -5.98 -1.44 17.55
N LEU A 77 -5.79 -0.94 16.33
CA LEU A 77 -4.93 0.22 16.05
C LEU A 77 -5.45 1.49 16.73
N SER A 78 -6.77 1.71 16.69
CA SER A 78 -7.41 2.82 17.40
C SER A 78 -7.18 2.73 18.90
N ARG A 79 -7.44 1.57 19.51
CA ARG A 79 -7.19 1.33 20.94
C ARG A 79 -5.73 1.55 21.29
N ARG A 80 -4.80 1.01 20.50
CA ARG A 80 -3.35 1.15 20.75
C ARG A 80 -2.91 2.62 20.69
N ASN A 81 -3.45 3.42 19.77
CA ASN A 81 -3.16 4.84 19.73
C ASN A 81 -3.65 5.58 20.99
N HIS A 82 -4.83 5.25 21.52
CA HIS A 82 -5.31 5.83 22.78
C HIS A 82 -4.42 5.45 23.97
N GLU A 83 -4.01 4.18 24.06
CA GLU A 83 -3.06 3.72 25.10
C GLU A 83 -1.72 4.45 25.03
N LEU A 84 -1.16 4.59 23.83
CA LEU A 84 0.12 5.29 23.63
C LEU A 84 0.02 6.76 24.02
N LEU A 85 -1.10 7.43 23.71
CA LEU A 85 -1.33 8.81 24.13
C LEU A 85 -1.33 8.94 25.66
N ALA A 86 -2.03 8.05 26.37
CA ALA A 86 -2.05 8.05 27.83
C ALA A 86 -0.66 7.82 28.43
N LEU A 87 0.11 6.87 27.89
CA LEU A 87 1.47 6.60 28.35
C LEU A 87 2.45 7.75 28.06
N ILE A 88 2.31 8.41 26.91
CA ILE A 88 3.10 9.59 26.55
C ILE A 88 2.78 10.75 27.49
N GLU A 89 1.50 10.98 27.79
CA GLU A 89 1.06 12.00 28.73
C GLU A 89 1.60 11.72 30.14
N GLU A 90 1.46 10.48 30.62
CA GLU A 90 1.96 10.05 31.93
C GLU A 90 3.48 10.31 32.04
N GLU A 91 4.28 9.82 31.10
CA GLU A 91 5.73 10.01 31.12
C GLU A 91 6.12 11.48 30.91
N GLY A 92 5.39 12.22 30.07
CA GLY A 92 5.59 13.64 29.84
C GLY A 92 5.34 14.50 31.07
N SER A 93 4.37 14.10 31.92
CA SER A 93 4.00 14.80 33.15
C SER A 93 5.06 14.71 34.26
N ARG A 94 6.03 13.79 34.14
CA ARG A 94 7.10 13.57 35.13
C ARG A 94 8.17 14.68 35.16
N GLY A 95 8.06 15.70 34.30
CA GLY A 95 8.94 16.87 34.32
C GLY A 95 10.41 16.51 34.14
N ALA A 96 11.27 16.89 35.08
CA ALA A 96 12.70 16.58 35.04
C ALA A 96 13.04 15.09 35.22
N ALA A 97 12.11 14.31 35.79
CA ALA A 97 12.29 12.86 36.00
C ALA A 97 11.84 12.01 34.80
N ARG A 98 11.37 12.64 33.71
CA ARG A 98 10.92 11.93 32.51
C ARG A 98 12.05 11.22 31.78
N ASP A 99 11.76 10.03 31.27
CA ASP A 99 12.67 9.29 30.40
C ASP A 99 12.45 9.68 28.93
N MET A 100 13.37 10.49 28.40
CA MET A 100 13.36 10.92 27.00
C MET A 100 13.59 9.79 25.99
N ARG A 101 14.23 8.68 26.38
CA ARG A 101 14.38 7.50 25.53
C ARG A 101 13.05 6.78 25.42
N ARG A 102 12.36 6.58 26.55
CA ARG A 102 11.03 5.98 26.61
C ARG A 102 10.01 6.81 25.82
N LEU A 103 9.98 8.12 26.01
CA LEU A 103 9.10 9.03 25.26
C LEU A 103 9.31 8.93 23.74
N ARG A 104 10.55 8.96 23.27
CA ARG A 104 10.86 8.81 21.85
C ARG A 104 10.37 7.48 21.30
N SER A 105 10.63 6.38 22.02
CA SER A 105 10.15 5.05 21.63
C SER A 105 8.62 4.99 21.49
N MET A 106 7.87 5.61 22.42
CA MET A 106 6.41 5.63 22.35
C MET A 106 5.89 6.51 21.21
N HIS A 107 6.54 7.64 20.94
CA HIS A 107 6.19 8.47 19.78
C HIS A 107 6.44 7.77 18.44
N GLU A 108 7.57 7.07 18.31
CA GLU A 108 7.89 6.27 17.12
C GLU A 108 6.85 5.14 16.93
N GLU A 109 6.48 4.45 18.01
CA GLU A 109 5.43 3.44 17.97
C GLU A 109 4.09 4.04 17.54
N ARG A 110 3.72 5.21 18.08
CA ARG A 110 2.51 5.92 17.69
C ARG A 110 2.50 6.27 16.20
N GLN A 111 3.62 6.73 15.66
CA GLN A 111 3.72 7.01 14.21
C GLN A 111 3.54 5.75 13.37
N ARG A 112 4.05 4.58 13.81
CA ARG A 112 3.81 3.30 13.13
C ARG A 112 2.34 2.92 13.16
N VAL A 113 1.69 3.02 14.32
CA VAL A 113 0.25 2.73 14.48
C VAL A 113 -0.59 3.63 13.58
N LEU A 114 -0.32 4.94 13.56
CA LEU A 114 -1.05 5.88 12.71
C LEU A 114 -0.82 5.60 11.23
N SER A 115 0.41 5.28 10.83
CA SER A 115 0.74 4.93 9.43
C SER A 115 -0.03 3.70 8.99
N GLU A 116 -0.08 2.67 9.83
CA GLU A 116 -0.84 1.45 9.55
C GLU A 116 -2.35 1.72 9.51
N TYR A 117 -2.88 2.50 10.45
CA TYR A 117 -4.30 2.89 10.47
C TYR A 117 -4.70 3.65 9.21
N SER A 118 -3.90 4.63 8.79
CA SER A 118 -4.11 5.36 7.53
C SER A 118 -4.07 4.45 6.32
N PHE A 119 -3.14 3.48 6.29
CA PHE A 119 -3.06 2.48 5.23
C PHE A 119 -4.32 1.61 5.14
N PHE A 120 -4.86 1.15 6.27
CA PHE A 120 -6.13 0.41 6.26
C PHE A 120 -7.31 1.29 5.83
N CYS A 121 -7.40 2.52 6.34
CA CYS A 121 -8.47 3.46 5.95
C CYS A 121 -8.51 3.75 4.44
N TYR A 122 -7.37 3.73 3.74
CA TYR A 122 -7.34 3.82 2.27
C TYR A 122 -8.19 2.73 1.60
N PHE A 123 -8.27 1.54 2.20
CA PHE A 123 -9.04 0.43 1.64
C PHE A 123 -10.53 0.46 1.96
N ARG A 124 -11.00 1.36 2.82
CA ARG A 124 -12.38 1.38 3.32
C ARG A 124 -13.42 1.29 2.20
N GLN A 125 -13.31 2.16 1.18
CA GLN A 125 -14.24 2.17 0.05
C GLN A 125 -14.27 0.85 -0.73
N PHE A 126 -13.18 0.09 -0.78
CA PHE A 126 -13.13 -1.19 -1.50
C PHE A 126 -13.69 -2.34 -0.67
N VAL A 127 -13.56 -2.23 0.66
CA VAL A 127 -14.17 -3.17 1.60
C VAL A 127 -15.69 -2.97 1.61
N GLU A 128 -16.17 -1.74 1.68
CA GLU A 128 -17.61 -1.43 1.63
C GLU A 128 -18.27 -1.95 0.33
N ARG A 129 -17.64 -1.69 -0.83
CA ARG A 129 -18.10 -2.24 -2.13
C ARG A 129 -18.11 -3.77 -2.22
N TRP A 130 -17.40 -4.47 -1.32
CA TRP A 130 -17.47 -5.92 -1.26
C TRP A 130 -18.80 -6.40 -0.66
N GLU A 131 -19.37 -5.62 0.26
CA GLU A 131 -20.58 -5.93 1.02
C GLU A 131 -21.88 -5.52 0.30
N GLU A 132 -21.84 -4.54 -0.60
CA GLU A 132 -22.98 -4.01 -1.40
C GLU A 132 -23.57 -4.99 -2.45
N ARG A 133 -23.55 -6.31 -2.19
CA ARG A 133 -24.04 -7.33 -3.12
C ARG A 133 -25.55 -7.49 -3.16
#